data_AF-A0AAW0QWM2-F1
#
_entry.id   AF-A0AAW0QWM2-F1
#
_cell.length_a   1.000
_cell.length_b   1.000
_cell.length_c   1.000
_cell.angle_alpha   90.00
_cell.angle_beta   90.00
_cell.angle_gamma   90.00
#
_symmetry.space_group_name_H-M   'P 1'
#
loop_
_entity.id
_entity.type
_entity.pdbx_description
1 polymer ?
#
loop_
_entity_poly.entity_id
_entity_poly.type
_entity_poly.pdbx_seq_one_letter_code
_entity_poly.pdbx_strand_id
1 'polypeptide(L)'
;MSEWDVAATAGSFGDQFGGGQSGGVNHFGGGQFDDGHTNGFDQGDQGFGATDGGNAGGGGACYNCGKDGHNKADCPEPRVIRCRHCNEEGHYISQCPDPTCPPQEPREFTGECHSCGQEGHRAAECPDRGPILCNNCKQEGHTVVDCKNPRAVDRDDVMDVAAENAWQMIVEGANIRDLDDVKEGVQCYVKSTPEITYQDLETAFRNQNIGVYLIAVEKPAMLGAITNMDFQGNLDKKYQVTYRFDARPARPREAEFWPKDAEENTARLADAGEPVNRGLTKCHNCEKYGHMSKNCPDDKAEVERVKIVCFNCNEEGHRVRDCPTPRIDKFGCKNCGQSGHKASDCTEPTNMDLVQCRKCEEMGHFSRDCPQGGGGGGACHNCGQEGHRARDCTEEKKIICRNCDGEGHTSRECPEPKNMAKVQCRNCDEFGHESRGCPKPRDISRVKCSNCGEMGHFKSRCSNPTVDPNSSMDPSGFGSGGGMGGFADQGATDANDTGFGGTNDTNFGGDWQTPAGGSSW
;
A
#
# COMPACT_ATOMS: atom_id res chain seq x y z
N MET A 1 21.67 31.01 49.63
CA MET A 1 23.00 31.02 50.28
C MET A 1 23.04 29.86 51.26
N SER A 2 23.74 28.80 50.87
CA SER A 2 24.12 27.67 51.72
C SER A 2 25.04 26.77 50.88
N GLU A 3 26.27 27.23 50.67
CA GLU A 3 27.32 26.52 49.94
C GLU A 3 27.83 25.33 50.76
N TRP A 4 28.14 24.21 50.07
CA TRP A 4 29.12 23.21 50.53
C TRP A 4 29.83 22.59 49.30
N ASP A 5 31.08 23.01 49.06
CA ASP A 5 32.12 22.15 48.45
C ASP A 5 32.43 20.98 49.42
N VAL A 6 33.20 19.91 49.18
CA VAL A 6 34.29 19.51 48.23
C VAL A 6 34.26 17.96 48.15
N ALA A 7 34.98 17.16 47.35
CA ALA A 7 36.06 17.32 46.35
C ALA A 7 36.05 16.12 45.37
N ALA A 8 37.04 16.03 44.47
CA ALA A 8 37.30 14.87 43.61
C ALA A 8 38.54 14.06 44.05
N THR A 9 38.54 12.75 43.81
CA THR A 9 39.74 11.87 43.79
C THR A 9 39.62 10.84 42.67
N ALA A 10 40.75 10.53 42.02
CA ALA A 10 40.82 9.70 40.83
C ALA A 10 41.18 8.23 41.11
N GLY A 11 40.78 7.33 40.21
CA GLY A 11 41.21 5.93 40.15
C GLY A 11 41.25 5.46 38.68
N SER A 12 42.32 4.77 38.28
CA SER A 12 42.65 4.43 36.89
C SER A 12 42.48 2.93 36.59
N PHE A 13 42.41 2.59 35.28
CA PHE A 13 42.36 1.28 34.58
C PHE A 13 41.02 1.06 33.84
N GLY A 14 40.99 0.69 32.55
CA GLY A 14 42.08 0.57 31.56
C GLY A 14 41.54 0.12 30.19
N ASP A 15 42.20 0.49 29.09
CA ASP A 15 41.75 0.18 27.73
C ASP A 15 41.77 -1.32 27.41
N GLN A 16 40.70 -1.81 26.76
CA GLN A 16 40.78 -3.04 25.97
C GLN A 16 39.87 -3.00 24.74
N PHE A 17 40.44 -2.55 23.62
CA PHE A 17 39.81 -2.62 22.30
C PHE A 17 39.69 -4.08 21.84
N GLY A 18 38.48 -4.52 21.51
CA GLY A 18 38.19 -5.76 20.80
C GLY A 18 37.13 -5.49 19.73
N GLY A 19 37.51 -5.54 18.46
CA GLY A 19 36.62 -5.19 17.35
C GLY A 19 35.56 -6.25 17.04
N GLY A 20 34.36 -5.81 16.66
CA GLY A 20 33.27 -6.64 16.15
C GLY A 20 32.55 -5.92 15.01
N GLN A 21 32.29 -6.62 13.90
CA GLN A 21 31.85 -6.02 12.64
C GLN A 21 30.39 -5.57 12.67
N SER A 22 30.11 -4.37 12.16
CA SER A 22 28.77 -3.88 11.88
C SER A 22 28.19 -4.53 10.61
N GLY A 23 27.65 -5.74 10.77
CA GLY A 23 26.82 -6.39 9.75
C GLY A 23 25.41 -5.81 9.73
N GLY A 24 25.12 -4.92 8.77
CA GLY A 24 23.78 -4.36 8.61
C GLY A 24 22.79 -5.38 8.02
N VAL A 25 21.61 -5.50 8.62
CA VAL A 25 20.44 -6.13 7.99
C VAL A 25 19.26 -5.17 8.02
N ASN A 26 18.90 -4.68 6.83
CA ASN A 26 17.66 -3.92 6.64
C ASN A 26 16.48 -4.90 6.80
N HIS A 27 15.69 -4.76 7.85
CA HIS A 27 14.39 -5.43 7.93
C HIS A 27 13.27 -4.40 7.86
N PHE A 28 12.41 -4.55 6.86
CA PHE A 28 11.26 -3.67 6.66
C PHE A 28 10.20 -3.98 7.72
N GLY A 29 10.04 -3.08 8.69
CA GLY A 29 8.93 -3.14 9.65
C GLY A 29 7.60 -2.82 8.95
N GLY A 30 6.92 -3.85 8.46
CA GLY A 30 5.50 -3.75 8.14
C GLY A 30 4.69 -3.73 9.44
N GLY A 31 3.81 -2.73 9.60
CA GLY A 31 3.00 -2.58 10.80
C GLY A 31 2.19 -3.84 11.10
N GLN A 32 2.28 -4.32 12.33
CA GLN A 32 1.46 -5.41 12.84
C GLN A 32 0.01 -4.95 12.96
N PHE A 33 -0.92 -5.88 12.68
CA PHE A 33 -2.34 -5.68 12.91
C PHE A 33 -2.63 -6.27 14.30
N ASP A 34 -2.97 -5.42 15.28
CA ASP A 34 -3.32 -5.87 16.63
C ASP A 34 -4.73 -6.50 16.63
N ASP A 35 -4.77 -7.80 16.36
CA ASP A 35 -5.96 -8.63 16.54
C ASP A 35 -6.13 -8.97 18.04
N GLY A 36 -6.84 -8.09 18.75
CA GLY A 36 -7.21 -8.29 20.15
C GLY A 36 -8.03 -9.56 20.40
N HIS A 37 -7.36 -10.58 20.94
CA HIS A 37 -7.88 -11.77 21.62
C HIS A 37 -9.23 -12.37 21.17
N THR A 38 -9.15 -13.36 20.28
CA THR A 38 -10.07 -14.51 20.32
C THR A 38 -9.37 -15.75 20.84
N ASN A 39 -9.79 -16.23 22.03
CA ASN A 39 -9.54 -17.55 22.64
C ASN A 39 -8.19 -18.24 22.33
N GLY A 40 -7.32 -18.28 23.35
CA GLY A 40 -5.95 -18.80 23.24
C GLY A 40 -5.83 -20.19 22.62
N PHE A 41 -5.07 -20.26 21.53
CA PHE A 41 -4.29 -21.44 21.17
C PHE A 41 -2.95 -21.34 21.88
N ASP A 42 -2.81 -22.10 22.97
CA ASP A 42 -1.58 -22.24 23.73
C ASP A 42 -0.47 -22.80 22.82
N GLN A 43 0.57 -21.99 22.58
CA GLN A 43 1.78 -22.39 21.87
C GLN A 43 2.83 -22.88 22.87
N GLY A 44 2.47 -23.94 23.59
CA GLY A 44 3.42 -24.75 24.34
C GLY A 44 4.41 -25.41 23.39
N ASP A 45 5.67 -24.96 23.43
CA ASP A 45 6.79 -25.63 22.79
C ASP A 45 7.01 -27.01 23.43
N GLN A 46 6.35 -28.03 22.85
CA GLN A 46 6.52 -29.43 23.22
C GLN A 46 6.99 -30.19 21.99
N GLY A 47 8.18 -30.76 22.11
CA GLY A 47 8.91 -31.35 20.99
C GLY A 47 8.11 -32.42 20.25
N PHE A 48 8.38 -32.52 18.94
CA PHE A 48 7.78 -33.49 18.02
C PHE A 48 8.11 -34.94 18.39
N GLY A 49 7.44 -35.46 19.40
CA GLY A 49 7.34 -36.88 19.67
C GLY A 49 6.61 -37.54 18.50
N ALA A 50 7.33 -38.36 17.75
CA ALA A 50 6.76 -39.12 16.64
C ALA A 50 5.69 -40.08 17.15
N THR A 51 4.44 -39.63 17.13
CA THR A 51 3.27 -40.51 17.08
C THR A 51 2.94 -40.70 15.61
N ASP A 52 2.68 -41.94 15.20
CA ASP A 52 2.48 -42.32 13.80
C ASP A 52 1.18 -41.73 13.24
N GLY A 53 1.28 -40.46 12.83
CA GLY A 53 0.30 -39.74 12.01
C GLY A 53 0.25 -40.36 10.62
N GLY A 54 -0.30 -41.57 10.55
CA GLY A 54 -0.52 -42.30 9.31
C GLY A 54 -1.34 -41.46 8.35
N ASN A 55 -0.64 -40.84 7.39
CA ASN A 55 -1.23 -40.18 6.23
C ASN A 55 -1.93 -41.25 5.37
N ALA A 56 -3.13 -41.64 5.78
CA ALA A 56 -4.01 -42.51 5.04
C ALA A 56 -4.50 -41.73 3.81
N GLY A 57 -3.68 -41.73 2.77
CA GLY A 57 -4.02 -41.28 1.43
C GLY A 57 -5.15 -42.15 0.86
N GLY A 58 -6.37 -41.85 1.28
CA GLY A 58 -7.57 -42.53 0.84
C GLY A 58 -7.84 -42.20 -0.63
N GLY A 59 -7.36 -43.07 -1.53
CA GLY A 59 -7.85 -43.18 -2.89
C GLY A 59 -9.28 -43.73 -2.88
N GLY A 60 -10.21 -42.94 -2.34
CA GLY A 60 -11.61 -43.30 -2.17
C GLY A 60 -12.52 -42.45 -3.04
N ALA A 61 -13.59 -43.10 -3.50
CA ALA A 61 -14.67 -42.52 -4.25
C ALA A 61 -15.16 -41.17 -3.70
N CYS A 62 -15.44 -40.24 -4.60
CA CYS A 62 -15.97 -38.92 -4.27
C CYS A 62 -17.23 -39.03 -3.40
N TYR A 63 -17.19 -38.42 -2.20
CA TYR A 63 -18.31 -38.35 -1.23
C TYR A 63 -19.55 -37.55 -1.69
N ASN A 64 -19.73 -37.40 -3.01
CA ASN A 64 -20.89 -36.82 -3.65
C ASN A 64 -21.50 -37.78 -4.68
N CYS A 65 -20.71 -38.18 -5.70
CA CYS A 65 -21.18 -39.05 -6.79
C CYS A 65 -20.72 -40.51 -6.70
N GLY A 66 -19.84 -40.86 -5.76
CA GLY A 66 -19.30 -42.21 -5.61
C GLY A 66 -18.28 -42.62 -6.69
N LYS A 67 -17.73 -41.69 -7.47
CA LYS A 67 -16.71 -41.96 -8.50
C LYS A 67 -15.32 -41.56 -8.01
N ASP A 68 -14.33 -42.39 -8.27
CA ASP A 68 -12.92 -42.13 -7.92
C ASP A 68 -12.28 -41.02 -8.77
N GLY A 69 -11.04 -40.66 -8.44
CA GLY A 69 -10.23 -39.69 -9.19
C GLY A 69 -10.48 -38.21 -8.88
N HIS A 70 -11.50 -37.88 -8.07
CA HIS A 70 -11.76 -36.52 -7.61
C HIS A 70 -12.40 -36.50 -6.22
N ASN A 71 -12.33 -35.36 -5.52
CA ASN A 71 -12.93 -35.18 -4.19
C ASN A 71 -14.28 -34.44 -4.28
N LYS A 72 -14.98 -34.30 -3.14
CA LYS A 72 -16.30 -33.63 -3.03
C LYS A 72 -16.33 -32.15 -3.46
N ALA A 73 -15.21 -31.43 -3.38
CA ALA A 73 -15.09 -30.04 -3.82
C ALA A 73 -14.87 -29.93 -5.33
N ASP A 74 -14.21 -30.92 -5.93
CA ASP A 74 -13.89 -30.99 -7.36
C ASP A 74 -14.85 -31.95 -8.11
N CYS A 75 -16.07 -32.12 -7.60
CA CYS A 75 -17.08 -32.99 -8.19
C CYS A 75 -17.90 -32.24 -9.27
N PRO A 76 -17.96 -32.76 -10.51
CA PRO A 76 -18.72 -32.12 -11.60
C PRO A 76 -20.25 -32.31 -11.46
N GLU A 77 -20.70 -33.22 -10.59
CA GLU A 77 -22.12 -33.49 -10.37
C GLU A 77 -22.72 -32.56 -9.30
N PRO A 78 -24.03 -32.23 -9.39
CA PRO A 78 -24.72 -31.48 -8.35
C PRO A 78 -24.59 -32.20 -7.00
N ARG A 79 -24.71 -31.45 -5.89
CA ARG A 79 -24.64 -32.10 -4.56
C ARG A 79 -25.97 -32.78 -4.33
N VAL A 80 -25.92 -34.10 -4.26
CA VAL A 80 -27.03 -34.87 -3.74
C VAL A 80 -26.80 -35.06 -2.25
N ILE A 81 -27.83 -34.77 -1.44
CA ILE A 81 -27.79 -35.10 -0.02
C ILE A 81 -27.99 -36.61 0.06
N ARG A 82 -27.00 -37.31 0.58
CA ARG A 82 -27.03 -38.78 0.73
C ARG A 82 -26.76 -39.17 2.17
N CYS A 83 -27.53 -40.13 2.67
CA CYS A 83 -27.35 -40.67 4.01
C CYS A 83 -26.03 -41.44 4.11
N ARG A 84 -25.26 -41.20 5.18
CA ARG A 84 -23.99 -41.91 5.44
C ARG A 84 -24.16 -43.34 5.99
N HIS A 85 -25.40 -43.79 6.20
CA HIS A 85 -25.73 -45.14 6.66
C HIS A 85 -26.29 -46.00 5.53
N CYS A 86 -27.53 -45.75 5.09
CA CYS A 86 -28.19 -46.52 4.04
C CYS A 86 -27.74 -46.14 2.61
N ASN A 87 -26.95 -45.07 2.44
CA ASN A 87 -26.48 -44.58 1.13
C ASN A 87 -27.62 -44.14 0.18
N GLU A 88 -28.84 -43.91 0.70
CA GLU A 88 -29.98 -43.36 -0.04
C GLU A 88 -29.95 -41.83 -0.10
N GLU A 89 -30.65 -41.27 -1.09
CA GLU A 89 -30.62 -39.85 -1.42
C GLU A 89 -31.85 -39.09 -0.86
N GLY A 90 -31.72 -37.76 -0.75
CA GLY A 90 -32.79 -36.86 -0.28
C GLY A 90 -32.84 -36.61 1.22
N HIS A 91 -32.04 -37.30 2.05
CA HIS A 91 -32.07 -37.13 3.50
C HIS A 91 -30.70 -37.24 4.19
N TYR A 92 -30.56 -36.59 5.34
CA TYR A 92 -29.38 -36.72 6.21
C TYR A 92 -29.49 -37.96 7.10
N ILE A 93 -28.37 -38.40 7.69
CA ILE A 93 -28.35 -39.55 8.63
C ILE A 93 -29.30 -39.38 9.83
N SER A 94 -29.57 -38.14 10.24
CA SER A 94 -30.61 -37.83 11.24
C SER A 94 -32.02 -38.10 10.74
N GLN A 95 -32.31 -37.86 9.45
CA GLN A 95 -33.63 -37.99 8.84
C GLN A 95 -33.76 -39.31 8.06
N CYS A 96 -32.99 -40.32 8.44
CA CYS A 96 -32.97 -41.62 7.79
C CYS A 96 -34.29 -42.38 8.06
N PRO A 97 -35.02 -42.84 7.03
CA PRO A 97 -36.23 -43.66 7.22
C PRO A 97 -35.89 -45.13 7.55
N ASP A 98 -34.64 -45.55 7.37
CA ASP A 98 -34.13 -46.88 7.72
C ASP A 98 -34.03 -47.04 9.25
N PRO A 99 -34.83 -47.94 9.88
CA PRO A 99 -34.81 -48.13 11.33
C PRO A 99 -33.56 -48.84 11.85
N THR A 100 -32.68 -49.34 10.97
CA THR A 100 -31.36 -49.87 11.33
C THR A 100 -30.28 -48.79 11.38
N CYS A 101 -30.56 -47.61 10.85
CA CYS A 101 -29.71 -46.43 11.04
C CYS A 101 -29.64 -46.11 12.55
N PRO A 102 -28.44 -45.86 13.11
CA PRO A 102 -28.28 -45.66 14.56
C PRO A 102 -29.26 -44.58 15.05
N PRO A 103 -30.13 -44.91 16.02
CA PRO A 103 -31.26 -44.06 16.36
C PRO A 103 -30.82 -42.69 16.87
N GLN A 104 -31.71 -41.71 16.76
CA GLN A 104 -31.52 -40.35 17.26
C GLN A 104 -31.51 -40.25 18.81
N GLU A 105 -31.18 -41.32 19.52
CA GLU A 105 -31.00 -41.22 20.97
C GLU A 105 -29.86 -40.22 21.24
N PRO A 106 -30.13 -39.15 22.02
CA PRO A 106 -29.14 -38.13 22.26
C PRO A 106 -28.00 -38.77 23.05
N ARG A 107 -26.86 -39.00 22.37
CA ARG A 107 -25.65 -39.51 23.01
C ARG A 107 -25.35 -38.64 24.21
N GLU A 108 -25.45 -39.24 25.40
CA GLU A 108 -25.19 -38.56 26.66
C GLU A 108 -23.77 -38.00 26.62
N PHE A 109 -23.58 -36.79 27.13
CA PHE A 109 -22.30 -36.11 27.05
C PHE A 109 -21.35 -36.67 28.11
N THR A 110 -20.59 -37.69 27.74
CA THR A 110 -19.56 -38.33 28.57
C THR A 110 -18.25 -37.53 28.61
N GLY A 111 -18.31 -36.22 28.42
CA GLY A 111 -17.15 -35.33 28.44
C GLY A 111 -17.15 -34.44 29.68
N GLU A 112 -15.99 -33.84 29.95
CA GLU A 112 -15.86 -32.76 30.91
C GLU A 112 -16.46 -31.46 30.36
N CYS A 113 -17.13 -30.71 31.22
CA CYS A 113 -17.65 -29.39 30.89
C CYS A 113 -16.49 -28.39 30.76
N HIS A 114 -16.26 -27.84 29.57
CA HIS A 114 -15.22 -26.83 29.32
C HIS A 114 -15.33 -25.53 30.15
N SER A 115 -16.39 -25.32 30.93
CA SER A 115 -16.56 -24.15 31.81
C SER A 115 -16.25 -24.40 33.28
N CYS A 116 -16.41 -25.63 33.79
CA CYS A 116 -16.19 -25.96 35.21
C CYS A 116 -15.39 -27.25 35.46
N GLY A 117 -14.99 -27.98 34.41
CA GLY A 117 -14.27 -29.25 34.48
C GLY A 117 -15.10 -30.47 34.92
N GLN A 118 -16.36 -30.28 35.34
CA GLN A 118 -17.20 -31.38 35.81
C GLN A 118 -17.75 -32.21 34.64
N GLU A 119 -17.78 -33.54 34.79
CA GLU A 119 -18.34 -34.45 33.79
C GLU A 119 -19.88 -34.41 33.75
N GLY A 120 -20.46 -34.90 32.64
CA GLY A 120 -21.89 -35.22 32.54
C GLY A 120 -22.80 -34.09 32.06
N HIS A 121 -22.27 -32.89 31.79
CA HIS A 121 -23.05 -31.81 31.17
C HIS A 121 -22.20 -30.97 30.20
N ARG A 122 -22.83 -30.40 29.17
CA ARG A 122 -22.16 -29.48 28.24
C ARG A 122 -22.05 -28.09 28.86
N ALA A 123 -21.05 -27.31 28.45
CA ALA A 123 -20.88 -25.90 28.87
C ALA A 123 -22.12 -25.01 28.64
N ALA A 124 -23.00 -25.37 27.70
CA ALA A 124 -24.27 -24.68 27.49
C ALA A 124 -25.29 -24.90 28.64
N GLU A 125 -25.22 -26.07 29.29
CA GLU A 125 -26.16 -26.62 30.28
C GLU A 125 -25.53 -26.65 31.70
N CYS A 126 -24.40 -25.95 31.89
CA CYS A 126 -23.65 -25.98 33.14
C CYS A 126 -24.41 -25.27 34.29
N PRO A 127 -24.63 -25.93 35.44
CA PRO A 127 -25.38 -25.36 36.57
C PRO A 127 -24.61 -24.23 37.27
N ASP A 128 -23.28 -24.27 37.23
CA ASP A 128 -22.38 -23.25 37.78
C ASP A 128 -22.11 -22.10 36.79
N ARG A 129 -22.78 -22.09 35.63
CA ARG A 129 -22.56 -21.06 34.61
C ARG A 129 -23.12 -19.72 35.09
N GLY A 130 -22.21 -18.78 35.36
CA GLY A 130 -22.55 -17.38 35.60
C GLY A 130 -23.39 -16.78 34.45
N PRO A 131 -24.14 -15.70 34.73
CA PRO A 131 -25.07 -15.12 33.77
C PRO A 131 -24.34 -14.66 32.50
N ILE A 132 -25.02 -14.79 31.35
CA ILE A 132 -24.44 -14.38 30.06
C ILE A 132 -24.38 -12.85 30.02
N LEU A 133 -23.18 -12.32 30.19
CA LEU A 133 -22.90 -10.89 30.14
C LEU A 133 -22.85 -10.41 28.68
N CYS A 134 -23.37 -9.21 28.41
CA CYS A 134 -23.24 -8.55 27.12
C CYS A 134 -21.77 -8.20 26.83
N ASN A 135 -21.22 -8.64 25.69
CA ASN A 135 -19.80 -8.41 25.37
C ASN A 135 -19.41 -6.92 25.31
N ASN A 136 -20.37 -6.01 25.07
CA ASN A 136 -20.14 -4.57 25.02
C ASN A 136 -20.12 -3.92 26.41
N CYS A 137 -21.22 -4.00 27.18
CA CYS A 137 -21.37 -3.27 28.44
C CYS A 137 -21.23 -4.13 29.71
N LYS A 138 -20.96 -5.43 29.56
CA LYS A 138 -20.82 -6.44 30.64
C LYS A 138 -22.04 -6.61 31.57
N GLN A 139 -23.18 -6.00 31.24
CA GLN A 139 -24.44 -6.20 31.97
C GLN A 139 -25.21 -7.41 31.43
N GLU A 140 -26.13 -7.93 32.22
CA GLU A 140 -26.91 -9.13 31.93
C GLU A 140 -28.12 -8.86 31.00
N GLY A 141 -28.73 -9.95 30.51
CA GLY A 141 -30.10 -9.93 29.96
C GLY A 141 -30.27 -9.45 28.51
N HIS A 142 -29.20 -9.10 27.79
CA HIS A 142 -29.30 -8.64 26.40
C HIS A 142 -28.06 -8.98 25.56
N THR A 143 -28.20 -8.95 24.23
CA THR A 143 -27.09 -9.19 23.28
C THR A 143 -26.39 -7.89 22.87
N VAL A 144 -25.23 -8.00 22.22
CA VAL A 144 -24.52 -6.84 21.64
C VAL A 144 -25.38 -6.09 20.60
N VAL A 145 -26.30 -6.80 19.93
CA VAL A 145 -27.20 -6.21 18.92
C VAL A 145 -28.21 -5.26 19.55
N ASP A 146 -28.71 -5.62 20.74
CA ASP A 146 -29.74 -4.87 21.47
C ASP A 146 -29.13 -3.92 22.53
N CYS A 147 -27.79 -3.88 22.63
CA CYS A 147 -27.07 -3.10 23.62
C CYS A 147 -27.11 -1.60 23.29
N LYS A 148 -27.84 -0.85 24.12
CA LYS A 148 -27.87 0.63 24.12
C LYS A 148 -26.95 1.26 25.16
N ASN A 149 -26.35 0.45 26.01
CA ASN A 149 -25.50 0.91 27.10
C ASN A 149 -24.11 1.30 26.57
N PRO A 150 -23.40 2.22 27.24
CA PRO A 150 -22.00 2.48 26.98
C PRO A 150 -21.19 1.19 27.06
N ARG A 151 -20.15 1.09 26.22
CA ARG A 151 -19.14 0.03 26.34
C ARG A 151 -18.49 0.12 27.72
N ALA A 152 -18.28 -1.03 28.36
CA ALA A 152 -17.36 -1.11 29.49
C ALA A 152 -15.94 -0.93 28.94
N VAL A 153 -15.39 0.27 29.08
CA VAL A 153 -14.03 0.59 28.64
C VAL A 153 -13.06 0.08 29.68
N ASP A 154 -12.31 -0.95 29.32
CA ASP A 154 -11.16 -1.44 30.08
C ASP A 154 -9.94 -0.56 29.76
N ARG A 155 -9.11 -0.29 30.76
CA ARG A 155 -7.87 0.52 30.67
C ARG A 155 -6.72 -0.12 31.44
N ASP A 156 -6.80 -1.39 31.81
CA ASP A 156 -5.76 -2.06 32.60
C ASP A 156 -4.41 -2.12 31.85
N ASP A 157 -4.43 -2.24 30.52
CA ASP A 157 -3.23 -2.21 29.65
C ASP A 157 -2.55 -0.81 29.57
N VAL A 158 -3.24 0.26 29.99
CA VAL A 158 -2.71 1.64 29.95
C VAL A 158 -1.91 1.92 31.23
N MET A 159 -0.73 2.53 31.10
CA MET A 159 0.16 2.80 32.23
C MET A 159 -0.49 3.67 33.33
N ASP A 160 -0.33 3.26 34.59
CA ASP A 160 -0.78 4.02 35.76
C ASP A 160 0.19 5.16 36.10
N VAL A 161 -0.16 6.38 35.68
CA VAL A 161 0.55 7.63 36.00
C VAL A 161 -0.40 8.68 36.55
N ALA A 162 0.15 9.61 37.36
CA ALA A 162 -0.57 10.79 37.80
C ALA A 162 -0.94 11.70 36.61
N ALA A 163 -2.04 12.44 36.73
CA ALA A 163 -2.57 13.29 35.66
C ALA A 163 -1.56 14.33 35.17
N GLU A 164 -0.75 14.89 36.06
CA GLU A 164 0.31 15.85 35.74
C GLU A 164 1.43 15.22 34.91
N ASN A 165 1.79 13.97 35.21
CA ASN A 165 2.83 13.24 34.47
C ASN A 165 2.31 12.81 33.09
N ALA A 166 1.06 12.34 33.01
CA ALA A 166 0.41 12.05 31.74
C ALA A 166 0.32 13.31 30.85
N TRP A 167 0.01 14.46 31.46
CA TRP A 167 0.01 15.74 30.74
C TRP A 167 1.39 16.14 30.22
N GLN A 168 2.46 15.86 30.98
CA GLN A 168 3.84 16.05 30.52
C GLN A 168 4.17 15.16 29.32
N MET A 169 3.73 13.90 29.30
CA MET A 169 3.90 13.00 28.13
C MET A 169 3.21 13.57 26.87
N ILE A 170 1.99 14.12 27.00
CA ILE A 170 1.29 14.79 25.89
C ILE A 170 2.10 15.98 25.36
N VAL A 171 2.63 16.81 26.25
CA VAL A 171 3.45 17.99 25.90
C VAL A 171 4.77 17.56 25.25
N GLU A 172 5.43 16.51 25.75
CA GLU A 172 6.68 15.99 25.19
C GLU A 172 6.46 15.44 23.77
N GLY A 173 5.48 14.54 23.59
CA GLY A 173 5.09 14.02 22.27
C GLY A 173 4.73 15.13 21.27
N ALA A 174 4.01 16.16 21.73
CA ALA A 174 3.68 17.32 20.90
C ALA A 174 4.93 18.11 20.45
N ASN A 175 5.92 18.28 21.34
CA ASN A 175 7.18 18.97 21.04
C ASN A 175 8.04 18.21 20.02
N ILE A 176 8.14 16.87 20.14
CA ILE A 176 8.88 16.04 19.16
C ILE A 176 8.07 15.77 17.89
N ARG A 177 6.79 16.18 17.88
CA ARG A 177 5.81 15.99 16.80
C ARG A 177 5.49 14.52 16.51
N ASP A 178 5.46 13.70 17.55
CA ASP A 178 4.94 12.34 17.48
C ASP A 178 3.45 12.32 17.89
N LEU A 179 2.60 11.69 17.08
CA LEU A 179 1.16 11.59 17.36
C LEU A 179 0.81 10.35 18.19
N ASP A 180 1.68 9.35 18.22
CA ASP A 180 1.43 8.11 18.94
C ASP A 180 1.79 8.29 20.42
N ASP A 181 2.90 8.95 20.73
CA ASP A 181 3.24 9.41 22.10
C ASP A 181 2.15 10.33 22.69
N VAL A 182 1.61 11.25 21.87
CA VAL A 182 0.49 12.13 22.26
C VAL A 182 -0.77 11.34 22.60
N LYS A 183 -1.10 10.28 21.83
CA LYS A 183 -2.25 9.42 22.14
C LYS A 183 -2.03 8.60 23.40
N GLU A 184 -0.83 8.06 23.60
CA GLU A 184 -0.48 7.31 24.80
C GLU A 184 -0.60 8.18 26.05
N GLY A 185 -0.04 9.40 26.00
CA GLY A 185 -0.21 10.40 27.05
C GLY A 185 -1.67 10.77 27.29
N VAL A 186 -2.49 10.89 26.23
CA VAL A 186 -3.94 11.12 26.37
C VAL A 186 -4.65 9.94 27.01
N GLN A 187 -4.36 8.69 26.65
CA GLN A 187 -4.99 7.53 27.29
C GLN A 187 -4.59 7.41 28.77
N CYS A 188 -3.33 7.70 29.11
CA CYS A 188 -2.85 7.80 30.49
C CYS A 188 -3.59 8.91 31.27
N TYR A 189 -3.79 10.07 30.64
CA TYR A 189 -4.51 11.20 31.23
C TYR A 189 -5.98 10.85 31.47
N VAL A 190 -6.64 10.21 30.51
CA VAL A 190 -8.04 9.74 30.65
C VAL A 190 -8.15 8.61 31.69
N LYS A 191 -7.15 7.74 31.85
CA LYS A 191 -7.12 6.72 32.93
C LYS A 191 -7.14 7.38 34.31
N SER A 192 -6.34 8.45 34.50
CA SER A 192 -6.31 9.22 35.75
C SER A 192 -7.49 10.19 35.94
N THR A 193 -8.16 10.60 34.85
CA THR A 193 -9.29 11.56 34.87
C THR A 193 -10.46 11.08 33.98
N PRO A 194 -11.21 10.03 34.38
CA PRO A 194 -12.18 9.35 33.51
C PRO A 194 -13.40 10.19 33.08
N GLU A 195 -13.66 11.32 33.76
CA GLU A 195 -14.74 12.26 33.40
C GLU A 195 -14.38 13.21 32.25
N ILE A 196 -13.10 13.26 31.82
CA ILE A 196 -12.64 14.21 30.79
C ILE A 196 -13.26 13.91 29.42
N THR A 197 -13.74 14.93 28.72
CA THR A 197 -14.25 14.80 27.35
C THR A 197 -13.23 15.28 26.32
N TYR A 198 -13.44 14.92 25.04
CA TYR A 198 -12.67 15.49 23.93
C TYR A 198 -12.81 17.03 23.84
N GLN A 199 -13.93 17.60 24.30
CA GLN A 199 -14.13 19.06 24.30
C GLN A 199 -13.22 19.75 25.32
N ASP A 200 -13.07 19.14 26.50
CA ASP A 200 -12.22 19.65 27.58
C ASP A 200 -10.74 19.56 27.19
N LEU A 201 -10.31 18.43 26.60
CA LEU A 201 -8.95 18.27 26.08
C LEU A 201 -8.63 19.28 24.98
N GLU A 202 -9.50 19.47 23.98
CA GLU A 202 -9.28 20.45 22.90
C GLU A 202 -9.21 21.88 23.45
N THR A 203 -10.05 22.20 24.43
CA THR A 203 -10.03 23.49 25.12
C THR A 203 -8.72 23.70 25.87
N ALA A 204 -8.24 22.67 26.59
CA ALA A 204 -6.97 22.71 27.32
C ALA A 204 -5.75 22.79 26.38
N PHE A 205 -5.74 22.04 25.27
CA PHE A 205 -4.67 22.08 24.25
C PHE A 205 -4.55 23.46 23.60
N ARG A 206 -5.69 24.11 23.29
CA ARG A 206 -5.72 25.48 22.77
C ARG A 206 -5.29 26.51 23.80
N ASN A 207 -5.78 26.41 25.04
CA ASN A 207 -5.46 27.35 26.11
C ASN A 207 -3.97 27.31 26.51
N GLN A 208 -3.35 26.14 26.47
CA GLN A 208 -1.91 25.96 26.77
C GLN A 208 -1.01 26.04 25.53
N ASN A 209 -1.58 26.22 24.33
CA ASN A 209 -0.86 26.27 23.05
C ASN A 209 0.10 25.08 22.83
N ILE A 210 -0.37 23.87 23.11
CA ILE A 210 0.42 22.61 23.00
C ILE A 210 0.80 22.30 21.55
N GLY A 211 0.09 22.86 20.57
CA GLY A 211 0.34 22.60 19.14
C GLY A 211 -0.29 21.31 18.61
N VAL A 212 -1.12 20.64 19.41
CA VAL A 212 -2.01 19.55 18.99
C VAL A 212 -3.45 20.06 18.97
N TYR A 213 -4.21 19.59 17.98
CA TYR A 213 -5.63 19.87 17.79
C TYR A 213 -6.40 18.56 17.59
N LEU A 214 -7.49 18.40 18.32
CA LEU A 214 -8.46 17.33 18.17
C LEU A 214 -9.52 17.77 17.17
N ILE A 215 -9.46 17.27 15.94
CA ILE A 215 -10.36 17.70 14.87
C ILE A 215 -11.45 16.64 14.63
N ALA A 216 -12.71 17.05 14.81
CA ALA A 216 -13.89 16.24 14.55
C ALA A 216 -14.28 16.26 13.05
N VAL A 217 -13.93 15.19 12.35
CA VAL A 217 -14.16 15.04 10.89
C VAL A 217 -15.35 14.12 10.64
N GLU A 218 -16.27 14.54 9.77
CA GLU A 218 -17.38 13.69 9.32
C GLU A 218 -16.89 12.69 8.26
N LYS A 219 -17.11 11.39 8.49
CA LYS A 219 -16.83 10.34 7.51
C LYS A 219 -18.13 9.74 6.96
N PRO A 220 -18.49 9.99 5.69
CA PRO A 220 -19.81 9.63 5.16
C PRO A 220 -20.03 8.12 4.93
N ALA A 221 -19.00 7.27 5.12
CA ALA A 221 -19.10 5.83 4.92
C ALA A 221 -18.21 5.07 5.92
N MET A 222 -18.76 4.78 7.10
CA MET A 222 -18.18 3.80 8.03
C MET A 222 -18.73 2.40 7.70
N LEU A 223 -17.90 1.37 7.80
CA LEU A 223 -18.36 -0.02 7.72
C LEU A 223 -19.27 -0.32 8.91
N GLY A 224 -20.39 -1.03 8.73
CA GLY A 224 -21.35 -1.30 9.82
C GLY A 224 -20.81 -2.15 11.00
N ALA A 225 -19.59 -2.68 10.88
CA ALA A 225 -18.85 -3.31 11.97
C ALA A 225 -18.05 -2.32 12.84
N ILE A 226 -17.88 -1.07 12.41
CA ILE A 226 -17.09 -0.03 13.07
C ILE A 226 -18.00 1.12 13.47
N THR A 227 -17.87 1.59 14.71
CA THR A 227 -18.56 2.75 15.25
C THR A 227 -17.53 3.70 15.85
N ASN A 228 -17.79 5.01 15.85
CA ASN A 228 -17.01 5.91 16.68
C ASN A 228 -17.49 5.78 18.15
N MET A 229 -16.58 5.90 19.10
CA MET A 229 -16.84 5.79 20.54
C MET A 229 -16.08 6.85 21.33
N ASP A 230 -16.72 7.44 22.35
CA ASP A 230 -16.03 8.37 23.26
C ASP A 230 -15.26 7.67 24.40
N PHE A 231 -14.50 8.45 25.18
CA PHE A 231 -13.70 7.93 26.29
C PHE A 231 -14.53 7.24 27.38
N GLN A 232 -15.80 7.60 27.50
CA GLN A 232 -16.79 7.05 28.43
C GLN A 232 -17.52 5.81 27.87
N GLY A 233 -17.19 5.40 26.64
CA GLY A 233 -17.73 4.20 26.01
C GLY A 233 -19.04 4.39 25.25
N ASN A 234 -19.56 5.61 25.11
CA ASN A 234 -20.78 5.86 24.34
C ASN A 234 -20.50 5.62 22.85
N LEU A 235 -21.24 4.69 22.24
CA LEU A 235 -21.13 4.31 20.84
C LEU A 235 -21.94 5.25 19.92
N ASP A 236 -21.91 4.97 18.62
CA ASP A 236 -22.73 5.60 17.57
C ASP A 236 -22.50 7.13 17.39
N LYS A 237 -21.30 7.62 17.76
CA LYS A 237 -20.89 9.03 17.58
C LYS A 237 -20.76 9.39 16.09
N LYS A 238 -21.29 10.55 15.69
CA LYS A 238 -21.32 10.97 14.27
C LYS A 238 -19.93 11.27 13.70
N TYR A 239 -19.10 11.99 14.44
CA TYR A 239 -17.80 12.46 13.96
C TYR A 239 -16.66 11.54 14.41
N GLN A 240 -15.61 11.43 13.59
CA GLN A 240 -14.37 10.79 14.00
C GLN A 240 -13.41 11.85 14.56
N VAL A 241 -12.87 11.64 15.76
CA VAL A 241 -11.76 12.44 16.30
C VAL A 241 -10.48 12.12 15.54
N THR A 242 -9.74 13.17 15.14
CA THR A 242 -8.42 13.03 14.53
C THR A 242 -7.43 14.00 15.19
N TYR A 243 -6.32 13.46 15.69
CA TYR A 243 -5.23 14.23 16.30
C TYR A 243 -4.36 14.84 15.18
N ARG A 244 -4.10 16.15 15.25
CA ARG A 244 -3.41 16.92 14.19
C ARG A 244 -2.49 17.97 14.80
N PHE A 245 -1.34 18.26 14.16
CA PHE A 245 -0.47 19.39 14.56
C PHE A 245 -0.89 20.73 13.95
N ASP A 246 -1.86 20.73 13.04
CA ASP A 246 -2.34 21.90 12.32
C ASP A 246 -3.86 21.96 12.41
N ALA A 247 -4.41 23.13 12.78
CA ALA A 247 -5.86 23.38 12.83
C ALA A 247 -6.53 23.48 11.45
N ARG A 248 -5.77 23.37 10.36
CA ARG A 248 -6.23 23.50 8.97
C ARG A 248 -6.07 22.16 8.22
N PRO A 249 -6.94 21.86 7.24
CA PRO A 249 -6.84 20.62 6.47
C PRO A 249 -5.55 20.62 5.64
N ALA A 250 -4.72 19.59 5.81
CA ALA A 250 -3.46 19.46 5.07
C ALA A 250 -3.68 19.14 3.58
N ARG A 251 -4.86 18.61 3.22
CA ARG A 251 -5.21 18.19 1.86
C ARG A 251 -6.49 18.90 1.39
N PRO A 252 -6.55 19.42 0.15
CA PRO A 252 -7.74 20.12 -0.35
C PRO A 252 -9.05 19.30 -0.30
N ARG A 253 -8.96 17.96 -0.41
CA ARG A 253 -10.13 17.06 -0.30
C ARG A 253 -10.67 16.91 1.12
N GLU A 254 -9.87 17.20 2.15
CA GLU A 254 -10.30 17.14 3.55
C GLU A 254 -11.08 18.40 3.94
N ALA A 255 -10.91 19.51 3.22
CA ALA A 255 -11.53 20.80 3.51
C ALA A 255 -13.06 20.81 3.40
N GLU A 256 -13.66 19.87 2.67
CA GLU A 256 -15.12 19.70 2.56
C GLU A 256 -15.75 19.20 3.88
N PHE A 257 -15.03 18.34 4.61
CA PHE A 257 -15.52 17.70 5.84
C PHE A 257 -14.93 18.32 7.12
N TRP A 258 -13.96 19.23 6.99
CA TRP A 258 -13.31 19.93 8.08
C TRP A 258 -14.27 20.93 8.76
N PRO A 259 -14.19 21.15 10.09
CA PRO A 259 -14.90 22.24 10.76
C PRO A 259 -14.39 23.61 10.28
N LYS A 260 -15.28 24.60 10.15
CA LYS A 260 -14.91 25.93 9.62
C LYS A 260 -14.10 26.75 10.61
N ASP A 261 -14.39 26.60 11.89
CA ASP A 261 -13.77 27.32 13.00
C ASP A 261 -13.62 26.40 14.24
N ALA A 262 -13.01 26.94 15.29
CA ALA A 262 -12.77 26.20 16.52
C ALA A 262 -14.05 25.94 17.33
N GLU A 263 -15.07 26.81 17.22
CA GLU A 263 -16.34 26.66 17.95
C GLU A 263 -17.18 25.53 17.34
N GLU A 264 -17.28 25.46 16.01
CA GLU A 264 -17.86 24.34 15.29
C GLU A 264 -17.10 23.04 15.60
N ASN A 265 -15.76 23.08 15.67
CA ASN A 265 -14.98 21.91 16.06
C ASN A 265 -15.34 21.42 17.47
N THR A 266 -15.34 22.30 18.47
CA THR A 266 -15.72 21.94 19.85
C THR A 266 -17.17 21.44 19.93
N ALA A 267 -18.10 22.01 19.17
CA ALA A 267 -19.47 21.51 19.10
C ALA A 267 -19.56 20.11 18.48
N ARG A 268 -18.80 19.83 17.42
CA ARG A 268 -18.71 18.49 16.80
C ARG A 268 -18.01 17.48 17.73
N LEU A 269 -17.04 17.89 18.55
CA LEU A 269 -16.34 17.00 19.49
C LEU A 269 -17.26 16.41 20.58
N ALA A 270 -18.41 17.02 20.90
CA ALA A 270 -19.42 16.42 21.79
C ALA A 270 -20.00 15.10 21.23
N ASP A 271 -20.13 15.02 19.91
CA ASP A 271 -20.64 13.87 19.14
C ASP A 271 -19.51 13.25 18.30
N ALA A 272 -18.28 13.26 18.84
CA ALA A 272 -17.13 12.63 18.23
C ALA A 272 -16.61 11.45 19.05
N GLY A 273 -15.94 10.53 18.37
CA GLY A 273 -15.24 9.41 19.01
C GLY A 273 -14.12 8.85 18.16
N GLU A 274 -13.38 7.90 18.73
CA GLU A 274 -12.40 7.09 18.01
C GLU A 274 -13.06 5.84 17.40
N PRO A 275 -12.61 5.37 16.22
CA PRO A 275 -13.25 4.26 15.52
C PRO A 275 -12.92 2.93 16.18
N VAL A 276 -13.93 2.29 16.78
CA VAL A 276 -13.81 0.97 17.42
C VAL A 276 -14.68 -0.07 16.72
N ASN A 277 -14.24 -1.32 16.77
CA ASN A 277 -15.05 -2.44 16.31
C ASN A 277 -16.26 -2.62 17.25
N ARG A 278 -17.48 -2.69 16.71
CA ARG A 278 -18.73 -2.90 17.47
C ARG A 278 -18.89 -4.34 17.95
N GLY A 279 -18.05 -5.27 17.49
CA GLY A 279 -18.15 -6.71 17.77
C GLY A 279 -19.27 -7.41 16.98
N LEU A 280 -19.86 -6.73 15.99
CA LEU A 280 -20.92 -7.29 15.17
C LEU A 280 -20.34 -8.01 13.95
N THR A 281 -20.51 -9.34 13.91
CA THR A 281 -20.24 -10.12 12.70
C THR A 281 -21.26 -9.81 11.60
N LYS A 282 -20.83 -9.80 10.33
CA LYS A 282 -21.71 -9.67 9.17
C LYS A 282 -22.20 -11.05 8.75
N CYS A 283 -23.52 -11.22 8.59
CA CYS A 283 -24.09 -12.43 8.04
C CYS A 283 -23.76 -12.53 6.54
N HIS A 284 -23.13 -13.61 6.08
CA HIS A 284 -22.88 -13.83 4.65
C HIS A 284 -24.12 -14.34 3.88
N ASN A 285 -25.26 -14.57 4.57
CA ASN A 285 -26.51 -14.96 3.91
C ASN A 285 -27.36 -13.73 3.55
N CYS A 286 -27.68 -12.88 4.53
CA CYS A 286 -28.57 -11.73 4.36
C CYS A 286 -27.89 -10.36 4.50
N GLU A 287 -26.56 -10.33 4.66
CA GLU A 287 -25.72 -9.13 4.80
C GLU A 287 -25.98 -8.24 6.03
N LYS A 288 -26.99 -8.55 6.85
CA LYS A 288 -27.27 -7.88 8.13
C LYS A 288 -26.19 -8.20 9.17
N TYR A 289 -26.01 -7.30 10.12
CA TYR A 289 -25.05 -7.44 11.22
C TYR A 289 -25.69 -8.09 12.46
N GLY A 290 -24.86 -8.71 13.30
CA GLY A 290 -25.26 -9.22 14.62
C GLY A 290 -25.52 -10.73 14.72
N HIS A 291 -25.46 -11.46 13.60
CA HIS A 291 -25.57 -12.93 13.61
C HIS A 291 -24.72 -13.56 12.50
N MET A 292 -24.25 -14.80 12.73
CA MET A 292 -23.55 -15.59 11.72
C MET A 292 -24.54 -16.25 10.75
N SER A 293 -24.10 -16.57 9.53
CA SER A 293 -24.92 -17.27 8.51
C SER A 293 -25.52 -18.63 8.96
N LYS A 294 -24.96 -19.24 10.01
CA LYS A 294 -25.52 -20.46 10.63
C LYS A 294 -26.84 -20.19 11.38
N ASN A 295 -26.96 -18.99 11.95
CA ASN A 295 -28.08 -18.54 12.77
C ASN A 295 -28.83 -17.40 12.07
N CYS A 296 -28.85 -17.41 10.74
CA CYS A 296 -29.58 -16.42 9.96
C CYS A 296 -31.10 -16.68 10.07
N PRO A 297 -31.92 -15.66 10.39
CA PRO A 297 -33.37 -15.80 10.40
C PRO A 297 -33.97 -15.78 8.99
N ASP A 298 -33.23 -15.25 8.01
CA ASP A 298 -33.62 -15.26 6.61
C ASP A 298 -33.21 -16.60 5.96
N ASP A 299 -34.02 -17.11 5.03
CA ASP A 299 -33.75 -18.36 4.32
C ASP A 299 -32.39 -18.36 3.61
N LYS A 300 -31.78 -19.54 3.50
CA LYS A 300 -30.47 -19.68 2.87
C LYS A 300 -30.57 -19.40 1.37
N ALA A 301 -29.89 -18.35 0.91
CA ALA A 301 -29.79 -18.03 -0.49
C ALA A 301 -29.20 -19.22 -1.28
N GLU A 302 -29.86 -19.62 -2.36
CA GLU A 302 -29.34 -20.62 -3.28
C GLU A 302 -28.19 -20.03 -4.10
N VAL A 303 -26.98 -20.13 -3.57
CA VAL A 303 -25.77 -19.74 -4.30
C VAL A 303 -25.51 -20.79 -5.38
N GLU A 304 -25.82 -20.45 -6.64
CA GLU A 304 -25.34 -21.22 -7.79
C GLU A 304 -23.84 -21.43 -7.68
N ARG A 305 -23.37 -22.65 -7.95
CA ARG A 305 -21.95 -22.95 -7.77
C ARG A 305 -21.15 -22.21 -8.80
N VAL A 306 -20.18 -21.44 -8.31
CA VAL A 306 -19.08 -20.92 -9.12
C VAL A 306 -18.46 -22.10 -9.87
N LYS A 307 -18.71 -22.16 -11.17
CA LYS A 307 -18.16 -23.18 -12.04
C LYS A 307 -16.64 -23.07 -12.01
N ILE A 308 -15.96 -24.19 -11.75
CA ILE A 308 -14.50 -24.21 -11.73
C ILE A 308 -14.01 -24.18 -13.17
N VAL A 309 -13.46 -23.04 -13.58
CA VAL A 309 -12.81 -22.84 -14.88
C VAL A 309 -11.31 -23.03 -14.72
N CYS A 310 -10.68 -23.78 -15.64
CA CYS A 310 -9.25 -23.99 -15.63
C CYS A 310 -8.50 -22.78 -16.20
N PHE A 311 -7.66 -22.11 -15.40
CA PHE A 311 -6.86 -20.97 -15.87
C PHE A 311 -5.76 -21.30 -16.92
N ASN A 312 -5.62 -22.56 -17.37
CA ASN A 312 -4.69 -22.96 -18.44
C ASN A 312 -5.39 -23.04 -19.81
N CYS A 313 -6.51 -23.77 -19.92
CA CYS A 313 -7.26 -23.96 -21.17
C CYS A 313 -8.60 -23.20 -21.23
N ASN A 314 -9.02 -22.55 -20.14
CA ASN A 314 -10.33 -21.92 -19.94
C ASN A 314 -11.55 -22.87 -20.06
N GLU A 315 -11.34 -24.18 -20.03
CA GLU A 315 -12.44 -25.16 -19.99
C GLU A 315 -13.02 -25.30 -18.57
N GLU A 316 -14.32 -25.60 -18.49
CA GLU A 316 -15.02 -25.87 -17.23
C GLU A 316 -14.72 -27.30 -16.72
N GLY A 317 -14.77 -27.50 -15.40
CA GLY A 317 -14.81 -28.82 -14.77
C GLY A 317 -13.48 -29.35 -14.22
N HIS A 318 -12.37 -28.63 -14.36
CA HIS A 318 -11.08 -29.02 -13.78
C HIS A 318 -10.23 -27.81 -13.36
N ARG A 319 -9.21 -28.04 -12.51
CA ARG A 319 -8.24 -27.02 -12.07
C ARG A 319 -6.95 -27.12 -12.87
N VAL A 320 -6.10 -26.09 -12.83
CA VAL A 320 -4.76 -26.03 -13.48
C VAL A 320 -3.81 -27.17 -13.09
N ARG A 321 -4.06 -27.88 -11.98
CA ARG A 321 -3.32 -29.10 -11.62
C ARG A 321 -3.74 -30.31 -12.45
N ASP A 322 -5.03 -30.42 -12.72
CA ASP A 322 -5.68 -31.60 -13.29
C ASP A 322 -6.07 -31.33 -14.76
N CYS A 323 -5.32 -30.43 -15.41
CA CYS A 323 -5.55 -29.97 -16.78
C CYS A 323 -4.95 -30.96 -17.79
N PRO A 324 -5.73 -31.45 -18.77
CA PRO A 324 -5.24 -32.41 -19.76
C PRO A 324 -4.34 -31.75 -20.82
N THR A 325 -4.40 -30.42 -20.99
CA THR A 325 -3.51 -29.70 -21.89
C THR A 325 -2.18 -29.38 -21.19
N PRO A 326 -1.04 -29.39 -21.92
CA PRO A 326 0.23 -28.94 -21.35
C PRO A 326 0.10 -27.51 -20.83
N ARG A 327 0.82 -27.20 -19.75
CA ARG A 327 0.80 -25.85 -19.16
C ARG A 327 1.50 -24.86 -20.08
N ILE A 328 0.75 -23.87 -20.54
CA ILE A 328 1.29 -22.73 -21.28
C ILE A 328 1.75 -21.72 -20.23
N ASP A 329 3.05 -21.48 -20.11
CA ASP A 329 3.52 -20.41 -19.24
C ASP A 329 3.17 -19.06 -19.86
N LYS A 330 2.27 -18.31 -19.21
CA LYS A 330 1.87 -16.96 -19.61
C LYS A 330 3.03 -15.95 -19.50
N PHE A 331 4.09 -16.30 -18.76
CA PHE A 331 5.35 -15.57 -18.65
C PHE A 331 6.47 -16.16 -19.53
N GLY A 332 6.15 -17.20 -20.32
CA GLY A 332 7.04 -17.78 -21.31
C GLY A 332 7.45 -16.78 -22.39
N CYS A 333 8.60 -17.08 -23.01
CA CYS A 333 9.15 -16.33 -24.13
C CYS A 333 8.13 -16.24 -25.27
N LYS A 334 7.77 -15.01 -25.68
CA LYS A 334 6.79 -14.76 -26.76
C LYS A 334 7.23 -15.19 -28.17
N ASN A 335 8.39 -15.85 -28.29
CA ASN A 335 8.88 -16.46 -29.52
C ASN A 335 8.77 -17.99 -29.51
N CYS A 336 9.21 -18.65 -28.43
CA CYS A 336 9.27 -20.13 -28.36
C CYS A 336 8.39 -20.76 -27.26
N GLY A 337 7.65 -19.95 -26.49
CA GLY A 337 6.79 -20.40 -25.38
C GLY A 337 7.51 -20.83 -24.10
N GLN A 338 8.84 -20.98 -24.13
CA GLN A 338 9.61 -21.49 -22.98
C GLN A 338 9.86 -20.42 -21.92
N SER A 339 9.79 -20.80 -20.65
CA SER A 339 10.08 -19.93 -19.50
C SER A 339 11.58 -19.62 -19.35
N GLY A 340 11.91 -18.61 -18.54
CA GLY A 340 13.30 -18.31 -18.14
C GLY A 340 14.08 -17.34 -19.02
N HIS A 341 13.55 -16.89 -20.16
CA HIS A 341 14.17 -15.85 -20.98
C HIS A 341 13.13 -14.93 -21.66
N LYS A 342 13.52 -13.69 -21.96
CA LYS A 342 12.69 -12.75 -22.74
C LYS A 342 12.89 -12.97 -24.24
N ALA A 343 11.91 -12.56 -25.05
CA ALA A 343 11.92 -12.81 -26.50
C ALA A 343 13.12 -12.21 -27.28
N SER A 344 13.82 -11.22 -26.72
CA SER A 344 15.07 -10.68 -27.29
C SER A 344 16.30 -11.55 -27.04
N ASP A 345 16.22 -12.45 -26.06
CA ASP A 345 17.31 -13.32 -25.60
C ASP A 345 17.05 -14.77 -26.04
N CYS A 346 16.07 -14.96 -26.94
CA CYS A 346 15.68 -16.27 -27.46
C CYS A 346 16.66 -16.72 -28.54
N THR A 347 17.26 -17.90 -28.36
CA THR A 347 18.18 -18.50 -29.32
C THR A 347 17.47 -19.27 -30.44
N GLU A 348 16.19 -19.58 -30.25
CA GLU A 348 15.36 -20.24 -31.27
C GLU A 348 15.01 -19.26 -32.41
N PRO A 349 14.86 -19.76 -33.66
CA PRO A 349 14.43 -18.93 -34.77
C PRO A 349 13.06 -18.27 -34.50
N THR A 350 12.78 -17.18 -35.19
CA THR A 350 11.52 -16.43 -35.01
C THR A 350 10.32 -17.27 -35.47
N ASN A 351 9.52 -17.75 -34.53
CA ASN A 351 8.28 -18.48 -34.80
C ASN A 351 7.09 -17.50 -34.74
N MET A 352 6.58 -17.13 -35.92
CA MET A 352 5.47 -16.18 -36.06
C MET A 352 4.18 -16.68 -35.41
N ASP A 353 3.94 -18.00 -35.37
CA ASP A 353 2.69 -18.61 -34.88
C ASP A 353 2.46 -18.39 -33.38
N LEU A 354 3.52 -18.12 -32.62
CA LEU A 354 3.48 -17.83 -31.18
C LEU A 354 3.53 -16.33 -30.84
N VAL A 355 3.77 -15.47 -31.85
CA VAL A 355 3.89 -14.01 -31.66
C VAL A 355 2.51 -13.36 -31.75
N GLN A 356 1.95 -13.01 -30.58
CA GLN A 356 0.76 -12.19 -30.48
C GLN A 356 1.09 -10.69 -30.64
N CYS A 357 0.39 -10.02 -31.55
CA CYS A 357 0.52 -8.59 -31.75
C CYS A 357 -0.14 -7.78 -30.63
N ARG A 358 0.65 -6.96 -29.90
CA ARG A 358 0.15 -6.05 -28.84
C ARG A 358 -0.71 -4.86 -29.32
N LYS A 359 -1.13 -4.80 -30.59
CA LYS A 359 -2.02 -3.75 -31.12
C LYS A 359 -3.42 -4.28 -31.47
N CYS A 360 -3.49 -5.43 -32.14
CA CYS A 360 -4.74 -6.03 -32.61
C CYS A 360 -5.03 -7.39 -31.97
N GLU A 361 -4.14 -7.89 -31.11
CA GLU A 361 -4.22 -9.17 -30.40
C GLU A 361 -4.25 -10.43 -31.30
N GLU A 362 -4.15 -10.25 -32.63
CA GLU A 362 -3.96 -11.33 -33.61
C GLU A 362 -2.55 -11.94 -33.52
N MET A 363 -2.45 -13.23 -33.84
CA MET A 363 -1.19 -13.98 -33.92
C MET A 363 -0.52 -13.80 -35.29
N GLY A 364 0.75 -14.21 -35.43
CA GLY A 364 1.42 -14.28 -36.73
C GLY A 364 2.22 -13.04 -37.13
N HIS A 365 2.29 -11.99 -36.31
CA HIS A 365 3.07 -10.78 -36.64
C HIS A 365 3.45 -9.92 -35.42
N PHE A 366 4.55 -9.18 -35.54
CA PHE A 366 4.96 -8.20 -34.52
C PHE A 366 4.17 -6.89 -34.63
N SER A 367 4.03 -6.15 -33.52
CA SER A 367 3.31 -4.85 -33.47
C SER A 367 3.87 -3.73 -34.35
N ARG A 368 5.02 -3.95 -35.00
CA ARG A 368 5.59 -3.05 -36.01
C ARG A 368 5.06 -3.35 -37.42
N ASP A 369 4.70 -4.60 -37.66
CA ASP A 369 4.35 -5.15 -38.97
C ASP A 369 2.84 -5.53 -38.98
N CYS A 370 2.05 -4.80 -38.20
CA CYS A 370 0.63 -5.06 -37.94
C CYS A 370 -0.27 -4.49 -39.05
N PRO A 371 -1.10 -5.32 -39.72
CA PRO A 371 -1.88 -4.89 -40.87
C PRO A 371 -3.04 -3.95 -40.50
N GLN A 372 -3.76 -4.17 -39.39
CA GLN A 372 -4.77 -3.23 -38.87
C GLN A 372 -4.14 -2.03 -38.13
N GLY A 373 -2.81 -1.98 -37.97
CA GLY A 373 -2.15 -1.05 -37.07
C GLY A 373 -0.75 -0.71 -37.55
N GLY A 374 -0.68 0.01 -38.67
CA GLY A 374 0.56 0.38 -39.38
C GLY A 374 1.74 0.73 -38.48
N GLY A 375 2.92 0.30 -38.91
CA GLY A 375 4.18 0.47 -38.17
C GLY A 375 4.43 1.91 -37.74
N GLY A 376 5.01 2.10 -36.56
CA GLY A 376 5.18 3.41 -35.93
C GLY A 376 5.82 4.46 -36.84
N GLY A 377 4.99 5.37 -37.32
CA GLY A 377 5.32 6.45 -38.24
C GLY A 377 4.04 6.91 -38.93
N GLY A 378 3.48 8.04 -38.49
CA GLY A 378 2.49 8.75 -39.31
C GLY A 378 3.12 9.29 -40.59
N ALA A 379 2.31 9.96 -41.42
CA ALA A 379 2.72 10.77 -42.57
C ALA A 379 4.20 11.19 -42.55
N CYS A 380 4.96 10.72 -43.55
CA CYS A 380 6.41 10.89 -43.67
C CYS A 380 6.80 12.34 -43.39
N HIS A 381 7.62 12.59 -42.36
CA HIS A 381 8.01 13.94 -41.94
C HIS A 381 8.85 14.74 -42.95
N ASN A 382 9.06 14.23 -44.18
CA ASN A 382 9.61 14.95 -45.32
C ASN A 382 8.53 15.36 -46.33
N CYS A 383 7.72 14.41 -46.83
CA CYS A 383 6.76 14.63 -47.92
C CYS A 383 5.28 14.54 -47.52
N GLY A 384 4.96 14.20 -46.27
CA GLY A 384 3.60 14.05 -45.75
C GLY A 384 2.87 12.77 -46.18
N GLN A 385 3.48 11.90 -46.98
CA GLN A 385 2.84 10.67 -47.47
C GLN A 385 3.02 9.49 -46.49
N GLU A 386 2.03 8.63 -46.39
CA GLU A 386 2.06 7.44 -45.53
C GLU A 386 2.81 6.27 -46.20
N GLY A 387 3.08 5.20 -45.43
CA GLY A 387 3.72 3.97 -45.94
C GLY A 387 5.26 3.96 -45.96
N HIS A 388 5.93 5.09 -45.72
CA HIS A 388 7.40 5.15 -45.55
C HIS A 388 7.80 6.19 -44.50
N ARG A 389 9.04 6.11 -44.00
CA ARG A 389 9.59 7.09 -43.04
C ARG A 389 10.51 8.08 -43.74
N ALA A 390 10.78 9.23 -43.11
CA ALA A 390 11.60 10.31 -43.68
C ALA A 390 13.07 9.94 -43.98
N ARG A 391 13.52 8.73 -43.66
CA ARG A 391 14.83 8.17 -44.08
C ARG A 391 14.75 7.39 -45.38
N ASP A 392 13.58 6.84 -45.67
CA ASP A 392 13.26 5.96 -46.80
C ASP A 392 12.43 6.73 -47.86
N CYS A 393 12.46 8.06 -47.79
CA CYS A 393 11.71 8.97 -48.64
C CYS A 393 12.51 9.26 -49.92
N THR A 394 11.89 9.04 -51.07
CA THR A 394 12.47 9.29 -52.40
C THR A 394 12.42 10.76 -52.83
N GLU A 395 11.61 11.57 -52.16
CA GLU A 395 11.51 13.01 -52.40
C GLU A 395 12.69 13.77 -51.80
N GLU A 396 13.10 14.86 -52.43
CA GLU A 396 14.17 15.71 -51.92
C GLU A 396 13.86 16.22 -50.50
N LYS A 397 14.91 16.38 -49.68
CA LYS A 397 14.78 16.68 -48.26
C LYS A 397 14.41 18.15 -48.04
N LYS A 398 13.13 18.43 -47.83
CA LYS A 398 12.64 19.78 -47.50
C LYS A 398 13.02 20.16 -46.08
N ILE A 399 13.92 21.14 -45.94
CA ILE A 399 14.29 21.69 -44.62
C ILE A 399 13.21 22.69 -44.21
N ILE A 400 12.22 22.21 -43.45
CA ILE A 400 11.13 23.05 -42.93
C ILE A 400 11.49 23.58 -41.54
N CYS A 401 11.42 24.89 -41.35
CA CYS A 401 11.73 25.55 -40.10
C CYS A 401 10.61 25.38 -39.07
N ARG A 402 10.85 24.69 -37.96
CA ARG A 402 9.85 24.46 -36.89
C ARG A 402 9.41 25.71 -36.08
N ASN A 403 9.80 26.92 -36.52
CA ASN A 403 9.39 28.19 -35.92
C ASN A 403 8.32 28.89 -36.80
N CYS A 404 8.64 29.13 -38.07
CA CYS A 404 7.78 29.83 -39.03
C CYS A 404 7.13 28.92 -40.09
N ASP A 405 7.47 27.63 -40.11
CA ASP A 405 7.11 26.63 -41.13
C ASP A 405 7.60 26.95 -42.56
N GLY A 406 8.46 27.96 -42.71
CA GLY A 406 9.13 28.28 -43.98
C GLY A 406 10.18 27.23 -44.38
N GLU A 407 10.30 26.97 -45.68
CA GLU A 407 11.29 26.06 -46.24
C GLU A 407 12.71 26.70 -46.32
N GLY A 408 13.74 25.87 -46.50
CA GLY A 408 15.11 26.27 -46.82
C GLY A 408 16.03 26.63 -45.65
N HIS A 409 15.56 26.63 -44.40
CA HIS A 409 16.39 27.03 -43.25
C HIS A 409 16.00 26.31 -41.95
N THR A 410 16.91 26.21 -40.98
CA THR A 410 16.61 25.59 -39.68
C THR A 410 16.13 26.60 -38.66
N SER A 411 15.52 26.14 -37.56
CA SER A 411 15.04 27.01 -36.46
C SER A 411 16.14 27.79 -35.70
N ARG A 412 17.42 27.64 -36.08
CA ARG A 412 18.54 28.48 -35.62
C ARG A 412 18.85 29.64 -36.57
N GLU A 413 18.57 29.46 -37.86
CA GLU A 413 18.78 30.46 -38.93
C GLU A 413 17.47 31.16 -39.31
N CYS A 414 16.42 31.03 -38.49
CA CYS A 414 15.12 31.63 -38.75
C CYS A 414 15.20 33.16 -38.59
N PRO A 415 14.85 33.94 -39.64
CA PRO A 415 14.85 35.40 -39.56
C PRO A 415 13.66 35.95 -38.75
N GLU A 416 12.63 35.13 -38.51
CA GLU A 416 11.48 35.51 -37.70
C GLU A 416 11.75 35.32 -36.19
N PRO A 417 11.16 36.17 -35.32
CA PRO A 417 11.25 35.99 -33.88
C PRO A 417 10.70 34.63 -33.45
N LYS A 418 11.22 34.08 -32.34
CA LYS A 418 10.78 32.79 -31.83
C LYS A 418 9.32 32.86 -31.39
N ASN A 419 8.46 32.11 -32.06
CA ASN A 419 7.07 31.99 -31.68
C ASN A 419 6.94 31.04 -30.50
N MET A 420 6.85 31.59 -29.30
CA MET A 420 6.80 30.84 -28.05
C MET A 420 5.64 29.83 -28.01
N ALA A 421 4.52 30.08 -28.71
CA ALA A 421 3.39 29.15 -28.80
C ALA A 421 3.73 27.83 -29.53
N LYS A 422 4.79 27.79 -30.34
CA LYS A 422 5.32 26.56 -30.97
C LYS A 422 6.51 25.95 -30.22
N VAL A 423 7.04 26.63 -29.21
CA VAL A 423 8.17 26.14 -28.40
C VAL A 423 7.65 25.20 -27.32
N GLN A 424 7.96 23.91 -27.45
CA GLN A 424 7.69 22.91 -26.42
C GLN A 424 8.78 22.91 -25.34
N CYS A 425 8.38 23.03 -24.07
CA CYS A 425 9.27 22.99 -22.93
C CYS A 425 9.71 21.56 -22.61
N ARG A 426 11.01 21.26 -22.73
CA ARG A 426 11.60 19.94 -22.43
C ARG A 426 11.54 19.50 -20.95
N ASN A 427 10.93 20.29 -20.07
CA ASN A 427 10.76 19.95 -18.65
C ASN A 427 9.36 19.40 -18.35
N CYS A 428 8.32 20.02 -18.94
CA CYS A 428 6.92 19.71 -18.66
C CYS A 428 6.09 19.37 -19.90
N ASP A 429 6.71 19.34 -21.08
CA ASP A 429 6.15 19.06 -22.41
C ASP A 429 5.06 20.04 -22.88
N GLU A 430 4.78 21.11 -22.12
CA GLU A 430 3.85 22.18 -22.46
C GLU A 430 4.46 23.19 -23.45
N PHE A 431 3.61 23.81 -24.25
CA PHE A 431 3.98 24.85 -25.20
C PHE A 431 3.88 26.25 -24.55
N GLY A 432 4.50 27.27 -25.15
CA GLY A 432 4.40 28.67 -24.72
C GLY A 432 5.60 29.19 -23.93
N HIS A 433 6.54 28.35 -23.50
CA HIS A 433 7.68 28.77 -22.69
C HIS A 433 8.95 27.92 -22.91
N GLU A 434 10.13 28.48 -22.63
CA GLU A 434 11.40 27.73 -22.70
C GLU A 434 11.74 27.05 -21.36
N SER A 435 12.58 25.99 -21.39
CA SER A 435 12.97 25.19 -20.21
C SER A 435 13.75 25.93 -19.12
N ARG A 436 14.02 27.23 -19.29
CA ARG A 436 14.54 28.12 -18.23
C ARG A 436 13.43 28.87 -17.49
N GLY A 437 12.36 29.26 -18.20
CA GLY A 437 11.17 29.93 -17.64
C GLY A 437 10.01 28.97 -17.38
N CYS A 438 10.30 27.70 -17.04
CA CYS A 438 9.25 26.72 -16.76
C CYS A 438 8.65 26.96 -15.37
N PRO A 439 7.31 27.08 -15.24
CA PRO A 439 6.66 27.31 -13.94
C PRO A 439 6.61 26.04 -13.08
N LYS A 440 6.86 24.86 -13.66
CA LYS A 440 6.89 23.58 -12.94
C LYS A 440 8.30 23.26 -12.46
N PRO A 441 8.46 22.58 -11.30
CA PRO A 441 9.76 22.12 -10.83
C PRO A 441 10.47 21.26 -11.87
N ARG A 442 11.81 21.24 -11.83
CA ARG A 442 12.59 20.48 -12.82
C ARG A 442 12.54 18.98 -12.54
N ASP A 443 12.02 18.22 -13.50
CA ASP A 443 12.04 16.76 -13.44
C ASP A 443 13.45 16.25 -13.76
N ILE A 444 14.19 15.93 -12.70
CA ILE A 444 15.59 15.49 -12.79
C ILE A 444 15.68 14.10 -13.46
N SER A 445 14.63 13.27 -13.41
CA SER A 445 14.60 11.94 -14.05
C SER A 445 14.81 12.01 -15.57
N ARG A 446 14.36 13.09 -16.19
CA ARG A 446 14.46 13.36 -17.63
C ARG A 446 15.76 14.05 -18.06
N VAL A 447 16.62 14.42 -17.11
CA VAL A 447 17.89 15.08 -17.40
C VAL A 447 18.95 14.04 -17.74
N LYS A 448 19.46 14.08 -18.98
CA LYS A 448 20.67 13.34 -19.37
C LYS A 448 21.91 14.08 -18.85
N CYS A 449 22.71 13.42 -18.02
CA CYS A 449 23.96 13.95 -17.52
C CYS A 449 24.95 14.17 -18.68
N SER A 450 25.48 15.39 -18.82
CA SER A 450 26.48 15.73 -19.84
C SER A 450 27.89 15.18 -19.55
N ASN A 451 28.05 14.35 -18.53
CA ASN A 451 29.31 13.72 -18.15
C ASN A 451 29.31 12.21 -18.48
N CYS A 452 28.51 11.41 -17.76
CA CYS A 452 28.39 9.97 -18.00
C CYS A 452 27.31 9.57 -19.02
N GLY A 453 26.46 10.50 -19.45
CA GLY A 453 25.36 10.20 -20.38
C GLY A 453 24.16 9.47 -19.76
N GLU A 454 24.17 9.17 -18.46
CA GLU A 454 23.05 8.55 -17.76
C GLU A 454 21.92 9.55 -17.48
N MET A 455 20.70 9.05 -17.28
CA MET A 455 19.54 9.86 -16.93
C MET A 455 19.45 10.06 -15.41
N GLY A 456 18.72 11.07 -14.94
CA GLY A 456 18.37 11.22 -13.53
C GLY A 456 19.25 12.13 -12.69
N HIS A 457 20.26 12.79 -13.27
CA HIS A 457 21.10 13.75 -12.54
C HIS A 457 21.76 14.81 -13.43
N PHE A 458 22.14 15.94 -12.82
CA PHE A 458 22.93 16.99 -13.46
C PHE A 458 24.43 16.70 -13.34
N LYS A 459 25.27 17.26 -14.24
CA LYS A 459 26.75 17.12 -14.20
C LYS A 459 27.36 17.46 -12.82
N SER A 460 26.78 18.40 -12.09
CA SER A 460 27.22 18.81 -10.74
C SER A 460 26.90 17.81 -9.61
N ARG A 461 26.06 16.80 -9.88
CA ARG A 461 25.74 15.69 -8.96
C ARG A 461 26.00 14.34 -9.65
N CYS A 462 26.97 14.30 -10.56
CA CYS A 462 27.41 13.09 -11.24
C CYS A 462 28.45 12.38 -10.38
N SER A 463 28.17 11.14 -9.97
CA SER A 463 29.11 10.31 -9.21
C SER A 463 30.31 9.82 -10.04
N ASN A 464 30.17 9.79 -11.37
CA ASN A 464 31.24 9.41 -12.28
C ASN A 464 32.24 10.59 -12.46
N PRO A 465 33.56 10.31 -12.54
CA PRO A 465 34.58 11.34 -12.70
C PRO A 465 34.37 12.16 -13.97
N THR A 466 34.82 13.43 -13.96
CA THR A 466 34.64 14.31 -15.11
C THR A 466 35.49 13.85 -16.29
N VAL A 467 34.85 13.38 -17.37
CA VAL A 467 35.54 13.17 -18.64
C VAL A 467 35.84 14.53 -19.29
N ASP A 468 37.08 14.68 -19.74
CA ASP A 468 37.54 15.87 -20.46
C ASP A 468 36.85 15.90 -21.84
N PRO A 469 36.27 17.02 -22.28
CA PRO A 469 35.63 17.10 -23.59
C PRO A 469 36.56 16.83 -24.79
N ASN A 470 37.90 16.80 -24.61
CA ASN A 470 38.85 16.42 -25.66
C ASN A 470 39.22 14.93 -25.70
N SER A 471 38.80 14.08 -24.76
CA SER A 471 39.17 12.65 -24.75
C SER A 471 38.15 11.73 -25.46
N SER A 472 37.67 12.14 -26.63
CA SER A 472 36.79 11.35 -27.51
C SER A 472 37.43 11.05 -28.88
N MET A 473 38.56 10.33 -28.86
CA MET A 473 38.94 9.50 -30.01
C MET A 473 38.33 8.11 -29.81
N ASP A 474 37.28 7.82 -30.57
CA ASP A 474 36.56 6.54 -30.57
C ASP A 474 37.34 5.49 -31.39
N PRO A 475 37.87 4.41 -30.78
CA PRO A 475 38.65 3.39 -31.49
C PRO A 475 37.76 2.20 -31.86
N SER A 476 36.70 2.42 -32.63
CA SER A 476 35.88 1.36 -33.24
C SER A 476 35.42 1.64 -34.68
N GLY A 477 36.37 1.99 -35.55
CA GLY A 477 36.23 1.73 -36.98
C GLY A 477 36.32 0.22 -37.30
N PHE A 478 36.03 -0.27 -38.51
CA PHE A 478 35.76 0.42 -39.77
C PHE A 478 35.08 -0.55 -40.78
N GLY A 479 34.30 -0.03 -41.73
CA GLY A 479 34.00 -0.72 -43.01
C GLY A 479 32.57 -0.55 -43.54
N SER A 480 32.31 -0.16 -44.79
CA SER A 480 33.23 0.23 -45.89
C SER A 480 32.50 1.06 -46.97
N GLY A 481 33.22 2.02 -47.61
CA GLY A 481 32.80 2.79 -48.81
C GLY A 481 31.90 4.01 -48.53
N GLY A 482 32.17 5.26 -48.93
CA GLY A 482 33.12 5.83 -49.90
C GLY A 482 32.39 6.19 -51.20
N GLY A 483 32.28 7.43 -51.71
CA GLY A 483 32.82 8.78 -51.45
C GLY A 483 32.05 9.74 -52.39
N MET A 484 32.48 10.93 -52.83
CA MET A 484 33.55 11.86 -52.46
C MET A 484 33.34 13.20 -53.20
N GLY A 485 33.87 14.32 -52.67
CA GLY A 485 33.97 15.64 -53.34
C GLY A 485 33.12 16.74 -52.69
N GLY A 486 33.60 17.98 -52.50
CA GLY A 486 34.93 18.57 -52.75
C GLY A 486 34.93 20.08 -52.47
N PHE A 487 36.09 20.73 -52.53
CA PHE A 487 36.38 22.16 -52.24
C PHE A 487 36.37 22.53 -50.72
N ALA A 488 37.46 22.96 -50.06
CA ALA A 488 38.43 24.05 -50.32
C ALA A 488 37.82 25.45 -50.06
N ASP A 489 38.45 26.43 -49.40
CA ASP A 489 39.75 26.57 -48.69
C ASP A 489 39.71 27.93 -47.91
N GLN A 490 40.68 28.22 -47.02
CA GLN A 490 41.00 29.53 -46.40
C GLN A 490 39.97 30.11 -45.38
N GLY A 491 40.37 30.83 -44.33
CA GLY A 491 41.71 31.24 -43.86
C GLY A 491 41.63 32.04 -42.54
N ALA A 492 42.79 32.24 -41.90
CA ALA A 492 42.97 32.91 -40.60
C ALA A 492 42.41 34.35 -40.49
N THR A 493 42.07 34.81 -39.27
CA THR A 493 42.98 35.61 -38.40
C THR A 493 42.38 35.89 -37.00
N ASP A 494 43.12 35.43 -35.98
CA ASP A 494 43.54 36.07 -34.71
C ASP A 494 42.83 37.28 -34.06
N ALA A 495 42.90 37.24 -32.72
CA ALA A 495 43.02 38.33 -31.74
C ALA A 495 41.75 39.13 -31.35
N ASN A 496 41.59 39.63 -30.10
CA ASN A 496 42.57 39.73 -29.00
C ASN A 496 41.93 39.80 -27.57
N ASP A 497 42.75 39.56 -26.53
CA ASP A 497 42.77 40.11 -25.12
C ASP A 497 41.45 40.45 -24.36
N THR A 498 41.28 40.36 -23.02
CA THR A 498 42.03 39.98 -21.78
C THR A 498 40.98 39.61 -20.69
N GLY A 499 41.23 39.19 -19.43
CA GLY A 499 42.45 38.84 -18.67
C GLY A 499 42.31 39.14 -17.16
N PHE A 500 42.63 38.17 -16.26
CA PHE A 500 42.58 38.23 -14.77
C PHE A 500 41.17 38.41 -14.11
N GLY A 501 40.80 37.85 -12.95
CA GLY A 501 41.52 37.22 -11.82
C GLY A 501 41.62 38.20 -10.62
N GLY A 502 41.30 37.91 -9.35
CA GLY A 502 40.74 36.74 -8.65
C GLY A 502 40.89 36.93 -7.11
N THR A 503 40.08 36.24 -6.28
CA THR A 503 40.14 36.17 -4.77
C THR A 503 39.97 37.50 -4.00
N ASN A 504 39.72 37.58 -2.67
CA ASN A 504 39.79 36.60 -1.57
C ASN A 504 38.81 36.91 -0.40
N ASP A 505 38.68 35.99 0.56
CA ASP A 505 37.78 36.05 1.74
C ASP A 505 38.08 37.15 2.78
N THR A 506 37.06 37.52 3.59
CA THR A 506 37.25 37.72 5.05
C THR A 506 36.09 37.19 5.89
N ASN A 507 36.46 36.32 6.81
CA ASN A 507 35.68 35.67 7.87
C ASN A 507 35.21 36.65 8.96
N PHE A 508 34.00 36.48 9.52
CA PHE A 508 33.68 36.80 10.93
C PHE A 508 32.44 36.04 11.42
N GLY A 509 32.56 35.34 12.55
CA GLY A 509 31.42 34.85 13.32
C GLY A 509 31.01 35.84 14.42
N GLY A 510 29.78 35.75 14.91
CA GLY A 510 29.30 36.57 16.03
C GLY A 510 27.78 36.48 16.21
N ASP A 511 27.37 36.18 17.44
CA ASP A 511 26.01 36.05 17.94
C ASP A 511 25.02 37.15 17.51
N TRP A 512 23.74 36.78 17.37
CA TRP A 512 22.62 37.70 17.54
C TRP A 512 21.56 37.09 18.46
N GLN A 513 21.62 37.54 19.72
CA GLN A 513 20.57 37.33 20.72
C GLN A 513 19.34 38.18 20.41
N THR A 514 18.18 37.70 20.86
CA THR A 514 16.89 38.42 20.79
C THR A 514 16.84 39.62 21.76
N PRO A 515 16.04 40.66 21.46
CA PRO A 515 15.56 41.58 22.46
C PRO A 515 14.07 41.33 22.79
N ALA A 516 13.79 41.03 24.06
CA ALA A 516 12.50 41.39 24.66
C ALA A 516 12.49 42.91 24.92
N GLY A 517 11.31 43.54 24.90
CA GLY A 517 11.18 44.99 25.05
C GLY A 517 10.74 45.45 26.43
N GLY A 518 10.74 46.78 26.61
CA GLY A 518 9.73 47.46 27.44
C GLY A 518 10.23 48.17 28.70
N SER A 519 9.96 49.50 28.75
CA SER A 519 9.80 50.32 29.97
C SER A 519 11.04 50.50 30.87
N SER A 520 11.12 51.50 31.76
CA SER A 520 10.16 52.54 32.15
C SER A 520 10.86 53.89 32.43
N TRP A 521 10.06 54.93 32.68
CA TRP A 521 10.26 55.72 33.90
C TRP A 521 9.29 55.15 34.92
#